data_AF-A0A7X3VIV4-F1
#
_entry.id   AF-A0A7X3VIV4-F1
#
_cell.length_a   1.000
_cell.length_b   1.000
_cell.length_c   1.000
_cell.angle_alpha   90.00
_cell.angle_beta   90.00
_cell.angle_gamma   90.00
#
_symmetry.space_group_name_H-M   'P 1'
#
loop_
_entity.id
_entity.type
_entity.pdbx_description
1 polymer ?
#
loop_
_entity_poly.entity_id
_entity_poly.type
_entity_poly.pdbx_seq_one_letter_code
_entity_poly.pdbx_strand_id
1 'polypeptide(L)'
;MNRTVSALGLILAGAFSLSAQDGKNAPPEIPSAFDLDTTIRVEVSRVPLLFTVTDKKNRFITNLDREDFRVFDNKKEQDIREFVRESDLPLRIGIVLDSSNSIRDRFRFEQEAAIEFIRGVLREERDRAFLVSFDTRAELIVDFTHDPEELAKGVRRLRAGGGTALY
;
A
#
# COMPACT_ATOMS: atom_id res chain seq x y z
N MET A 1 9.63 -19.03 -5.70
CA MET A 1 10.90 -19.45 -6.34
C MET A 1 11.98 -19.27 -5.28
N ASN A 2 12.27 -20.32 -4.52
CA ASN A 2 13.11 -20.24 -3.31
C ASN A 2 14.47 -20.88 -3.59
N ARG A 3 15.56 -20.19 -3.26
CA ARG A 3 16.90 -20.78 -3.30
C ARG A 3 17.55 -20.64 -1.92
N THR A 4 17.71 -21.77 -1.26
CA THR A 4 18.57 -22.01 -0.10
C THR A 4 20.01 -22.27 -0.57
N VAL A 5 21.00 -21.90 0.24
CA VAL A 5 22.40 -22.31 0.07
C VAL A 5 22.91 -22.77 1.43
N SER A 6 23.28 -24.05 1.51
CA SER A 6 24.02 -24.65 2.61
C SER A 6 25.47 -24.82 2.18
N ALA A 7 26.43 -24.54 3.05
CA ALA A 7 27.84 -24.84 2.83
C ALA A 7 28.40 -25.64 4.00
N LEU A 8 28.90 -26.83 3.65
CA LEU A 8 29.55 -27.82 4.49
C LEU A 8 31.07 -27.72 4.25
N GLY A 9 31.89 -27.77 5.31
CA GLY A 9 33.35 -27.83 5.20
C GLY A 9 33.97 -28.58 6.37
N LEU A 10 34.62 -29.70 6.07
CA LEU A 10 35.15 -30.71 7.00
C LEU A 10 36.70 -30.74 6.95
N ILE A 11 37.33 -30.62 8.14
CA ILE A 11 38.48 -31.35 8.74
C ILE A 11 39.85 -31.51 8.02
N LEU A 12 40.95 -31.23 8.77
CA LEU A 12 42.14 -32.09 8.95
C LEU A 12 42.94 -31.62 10.20
N ALA A 13 42.90 -32.30 11.36
CA ALA A 13 43.63 -33.49 11.86
C ALA A 13 45.12 -33.27 12.26
N GLY A 14 45.41 -33.50 13.55
CA GLY A 14 46.77 -33.65 14.10
C GLY A 14 46.69 -34.27 15.51
N ALA A 15 47.13 -35.52 15.65
CA ALA A 15 47.00 -36.34 16.86
C ALA A 15 48.33 -36.41 17.63
N PHE A 16 48.26 -36.25 18.95
CA PHE A 16 49.26 -36.74 19.91
C PHE A 16 48.51 -37.42 21.06
N SER A 17 48.74 -38.71 21.25
CA SER A 17 48.20 -39.49 22.36
C SER A 17 49.29 -39.68 23.43
N LEU A 18 48.95 -39.40 24.68
CA LEU A 18 49.67 -39.94 25.84
C LEU A 18 48.64 -40.49 26.82
N SER A 19 48.84 -41.75 27.20
CA SER A 19 47.94 -42.55 28.02
C SER A 19 48.33 -42.49 29.50
N ALA A 20 47.31 -42.43 30.36
CA ALA A 20 47.10 -43.26 31.56
C ALA A 20 46.71 -42.47 32.83
N GLN A 21 45.45 -42.62 33.24
CA GLN A 21 45.09 -42.77 34.65
C GLN A 21 43.72 -43.46 34.79
N ASP A 22 43.73 -44.65 35.38
CA ASP A 22 42.55 -45.46 35.71
C ASP A 22 41.96 -44.95 37.03
N GLY A 23 40.89 -44.16 36.93
CA GLY A 23 40.11 -43.64 38.04
C GLY A 23 38.73 -43.29 37.50
N LYS A 24 37.66 -43.86 38.09
CA LYS A 24 36.26 -43.69 37.69
C LYS A 24 35.75 -42.25 37.91
N ASN A 25 36.28 -41.30 37.16
CA ASN A 25 35.78 -39.93 37.07
C ASN A 25 35.45 -39.67 35.60
N ALA A 26 34.16 -39.58 35.31
CA ALA A 26 33.68 -39.13 34.01
C ALA A 26 34.28 -37.76 33.69
N PRO A 27 34.69 -37.49 32.44
CA PRO A 27 35.21 -36.18 32.05
C PRO A 27 34.20 -35.09 32.40
N PRO A 28 34.64 -33.88 32.79
CA PRO A 28 33.72 -32.76 32.93
C PRO A 28 33.04 -32.52 31.58
N GLU A 29 31.71 -32.61 31.53
CA GLU A 29 30.93 -32.19 30.38
C GLU A 29 31.23 -30.71 30.15
N ILE A 30 31.95 -30.42 29.06
CA ILE A 30 32.01 -29.07 28.51
C ILE A 30 30.55 -28.72 28.22
N PRO A 31 30.00 -27.61 28.78
CA PRO A 31 28.61 -27.27 28.52
C PRO A 31 28.42 -27.24 27.01
N SER A 32 27.52 -28.12 26.55
CA SER A 32 27.10 -28.25 25.17
C SER A 32 26.91 -26.85 24.61
N ALA A 33 27.50 -26.65 23.43
CA ALA A 33 27.35 -25.46 22.61
C ALA A 33 25.95 -24.85 22.79
N PHE A 34 25.90 -23.54 23.01
CA PHE A 34 24.67 -22.76 22.92
C PHE A 34 23.82 -23.31 21.78
N ASP A 35 22.61 -23.79 22.10
CA ASP A 35 21.63 -24.24 21.13
C ASP A 35 21.32 -23.08 20.17
N LEU A 36 22.07 -23.00 19.08
CA LEU A 36 21.91 -21.99 18.02
C LEU A 36 20.62 -22.18 17.21
N ASP A 37 19.74 -23.10 17.61
CA ASP A 37 18.46 -23.36 16.94
C ASP A 37 17.24 -22.83 17.72
N THR A 38 17.44 -22.06 18.80
CA THR A 38 16.33 -21.39 19.48
C THR A 38 15.88 -20.15 18.69
N THR A 39 15.14 -20.36 17.60
CA THR A 39 14.46 -19.27 16.90
C THR A 39 13.32 -18.76 17.79
N ILE A 40 13.51 -17.60 18.42
CA ILE A 40 12.42 -16.91 19.14
C ILE A 40 11.39 -16.45 18.09
N ARG A 41 10.26 -17.15 18.01
CA ARG A 41 9.11 -16.74 17.21
C ARG A 41 8.15 -15.95 18.10
N VAL A 42 8.03 -14.66 17.83
CA VAL A 42 7.02 -13.80 18.49
C VAL A 42 5.87 -13.62 17.52
N GLU A 43 4.70 -14.10 17.88
CA GLU A 43 3.46 -13.82 17.15
C GLU A 43 2.92 -12.46 17.62
N VAL A 44 2.99 -11.46 16.74
CA VAL A 44 2.53 -10.10 17.04
C VAL A 44 1.15 -9.90 16.43
N SER A 45 0.10 -9.92 17.25
CA SER A 45 -1.25 -9.57 16.82
C SER A 45 -1.38 -8.04 16.76
N ARG A 46 -1.69 -7.50 15.58
CA ARG A 46 -1.98 -6.08 15.37
C ARG A 46 -3.44 -5.95 14.94
N VAL A 47 -4.17 -5.06 15.60
CA VAL A 47 -5.57 -4.78 15.28
C VAL A 47 -5.64 -3.40 14.59
N PRO A 48 -6.00 -3.33 13.30
CA PRO A 48 -6.19 -2.05 12.63
C PRO A 48 -7.47 -1.36 13.14
N LEU A 49 -7.39 -0.07 13.42
CA LEU A 49 -8.53 0.77 13.82
C LEU A 49 -8.73 1.87 12.79
N LEU A 50 -9.85 1.84 12.08
CA LEU A 50 -10.27 2.92 11.18
C LEU A 50 -11.24 3.82 11.91
N PHE A 51 -10.96 5.12 11.92
CA PHE A 51 -11.80 6.11 12.57
C PHE A 51 -11.79 7.43 11.80
N THR A 52 -12.73 8.31 12.14
CA THR A 52 -12.82 9.65 11.56
C THR A 52 -13.12 10.63 12.68
N VAL A 53 -12.46 11.80 12.65
CA VAL A 53 -12.66 12.85 13.65
C VAL A 53 -13.41 14.01 13.02
N THR A 54 -14.46 14.46 13.69
CA THR A 54 -15.28 15.60 13.26
C THR A 54 -15.43 16.61 14.37
N ASP A 55 -15.55 17.89 14.02
CA ASP A 55 -15.93 18.93 14.96
C ASP A 55 -17.44 18.89 15.30
N LYS A 56 -17.89 19.81 16.18
CA LYS A 56 -19.31 19.93 16.56
C LYS A 56 -20.25 20.30 15.40
N LYS A 57 -19.71 20.70 14.25
CA LYS A 57 -20.44 21.06 13.03
C LYS A 57 -20.32 19.97 11.95
N ASN A 58 -19.86 18.76 12.31
CA ASN A 58 -19.61 17.63 11.39
C ASN A 58 -18.57 17.91 10.30
N ARG A 59 -17.63 18.84 10.53
CA ARG A 59 -16.51 19.06 9.61
C ARG A 59 -15.37 18.12 9.98
N PHE A 60 -14.77 17.48 8.99
CA PHE A 60 -13.61 16.61 9.19
C PHE A 60 -12.42 17.39 9.73
N ILE A 61 -11.77 16.81 10.74
CA ILE A 61 -10.50 17.30 11.28
C ILE A 61 -9.41 16.37 10.75
N THR A 62 -8.56 16.88 9.86
CA THR A 62 -7.56 16.10 9.11
C THR A 62 -6.12 16.36 9.56
N ASN A 63 -5.92 17.29 10.50
CA ASN A 63 -4.62 17.79 10.94
C ASN A 63 -4.25 17.33 12.36
N LEU A 64 -4.74 16.18 12.79
CA LEU A 64 -4.34 15.56 14.06
C LEU A 64 -3.17 14.60 13.83
N ASP A 65 -2.23 14.61 14.77
CA ASP A 65 -1.06 13.75 14.77
C ASP A 65 -1.24 12.61 15.79
N ARG A 66 -0.34 11.62 15.76
CA ARG A 66 -0.40 10.44 16.63
C ARG A 66 -0.49 10.82 18.11
N GLU A 67 0.17 11.90 18.50
CA GLU A 67 0.27 12.42 19.86
C GLU A 67 -1.08 12.96 20.39
N ASP A 68 -2.03 13.25 19.51
CA ASP A 68 -3.37 13.69 19.88
C ASP A 68 -4.30 12.53 20.28
N PHE A 69 -3.84 11.28 20.15
CA PHE A 69 -4.64 10.08 20.39
C PHE A 69 -4.10 9.25 21.55
N ARG A 70 -5.03 8.70 22.33
CA ARG A 70 -4.77 7.66 23.32
C ARG A 70 -5.75 6.52 23.09
N VAL A 71 -5.23 5.31 22.91
CA VAL A 71 -6.05 4.11 22.67
C VAL A 71 -6.11 3.33 23.97
N PHE A 72 -7.31 2.90 24.36
CA PHE A 72 -7.52 2.07 25.54
C PHE A 72 -8.23 0.78 25.16
N ASP A 73 -7.69 -0.35 25.62
CA ASP A 73 -8.36 -1.64 25.60
C ASP A 73 -8.59 -2.10 27.04
N ASN A 74 -9.83 -2.41 27.40
CA ASN A 74 -10.21 -2.80 28.77
C ASN A 74 -9.66 -1.84 29.85
N LYS A 75 -9.73 -0.52 29.58
CA LYS A 75 -9.21 0.57 30.44
C LYS A 75 -7.68 0.61 30.59
N LYS A 76 -6.93 -0.19 29.84
CA LYS A 76 -5.47 -0.13 29.77
C LYS A 76 -5.04 0.58 28.50
N GLU A 77 -4.17 1.58 28.64
CA GLU A 77 -3.61 2.30 27.50
C GLU A 77 -2.76 1.37 26.63
N GLN A 78 -2.90 1.49 25.32
CA GLN A 78 -2.21 0.70 24.31
C GLN A 78 -1.29 1.59 23.49
N ASP A 79 -0.12 1.07 23.16
CA ASP A 79 0.83 1.77 22.27
C ASP A 79 0.29 1.82 20.84
N ILE A 80 0.19 3.03 20.27
CA ILE A 80 -0.03 3.20 18.84
C ILE A 80 1.29 2.91 18.12
N ARG A 81 1.40 1.75 17.49
CA ARG A 81 2.62 1.30 16.77
C ARG A 81 2.74 1.90 15.38
N GLU A 82 1.62 2.15 14.72
CA GLU A 82 1.54 2.72 13.38
C GLU A 82 0.36 3.69 13.34
N PHE A 83 0.58 4.86 12.77
CA PHE A 83 -0.44 5.88 12.57
C PHE A 83 -0.30 6.40 11.16
N VAL A 84 -1.32 6.16 10.35
CA VAL A 84 -1.37 6.60 8.96
C VAL A 84 -2.64 7.41 8.82
N ARG A 85 -2.51 8.65 8.34
CA ARG A 85 -3.68 9.38 7.86
C ARG A 85 -3.97 8.84 6.47
N GLU A 86 -5.13 8.21 6.29
CA GLU A 86 -5.58 7.67 5.00
C GLU A 86 -5.62 8.74 3.90
N SER A 87 -5.60 10.03 4.25
CA SER A 87 -5.37 11.13 3.31
C SER A 87 -4.03 11.05 2.58
N ASP A 88 -3.03 10.34 3.10
CA ASP A 88 -1.64 10.40 2.61
C ASP A 88 -1.28 9.23 1.68
N LEU A 89 -2.20 8.28 1.45
CA LEU A 89 -1.97 7.14 0.57
C LEU A 89 -2.02 7.54 -0.92
N PRO A 90 -1.12 7.02 -1.77
CA PRO A 90 -1.17 7.19 -3.22
C PRO A 90 -2.47 6.63 -3.82
N LEU A 91 -3.21 7.46 -4.55
CA LEU A 91 -4.44 7.06 -5.22
C LEU A 91 -4.18 6.56 -6.64
N ARG A 92 -4.95 5.56 -7.05
CA ARG A 92 -5.06 5.13 -8.45
C ARG A 92 -6.51 5.28 -8.89
N ILE A 93 -6.76 6.27 -9.74
CA ILE A 93 -8.12 6.71 -10.07
C ILE A 93 -8.46 6.28 -11.51
N GLY A 94 -9.59 5.60 -11.68
CA GLY A 94 -10.18 5.39 -13.01
C GLY A 94 -11.24 6.45 -13.25
N ILE A 95 -11.05 7.30 -14.26
CA ILE A 95 -12.03 8.31 -14.65
C ILE A 95 -12.76 7.79 -15.89
N VAL A 96 -14.08 7.66 -15.78
CA VAL A 96 -14.93 7.14 -16.86
C VAL A 96 -15.96 8.21 -17.20
N LEU A 97 -15.88 8.77 -18.41
CA LEU A 97 -16.78 9.83 -18.87
C LEU A 97 -17.75 9.30 -19.92
N ASP A 98 -19.03 9.61 -19.73
CA ASP A 98 -20.04 9.38 -20.76
C ASP A 98 -19.75 10.33 -21.92
N SER A 99 -19.85 9.81 -23.13
CA SER A 99 -19.72 10.57 -24.38
C SER A 99 -20.92 10.33 -25.29
N SER A 100 -21.98 9.69 -24.81
CA SER A 100 -23.18 9.40 -25.58
C SER A 100 -23.90 10.66 -26.05
N ASN A 101 -24.70 10.54 -27.11
CA ASN A 101 -25.45 11.67 -27.64
C ASN A 101 -26.51 12.23 -26.66
N SER A 102 -26.88 11.48 -25.61
CA SER A 102 -27.91 11.90 -24.63
C SER A 102 -27.46 13.07 -23.74
N ILE A 103 -26.16 13.21 -23.51
CA ILE A 103 -25.58 14.27 -22.67
C ILE A 103 -25.13 15.49 -23.48
N ARG A 104 -25.40 15.53 -24.80
CA ARG A 104 -24.84 16.54 -25.73
C ARG A 104 -25.05 17.98 -25.27
N ASP A 105 -26.21 18.31 -24.71
CA ASP A 105 -26.54 19.66 -24.25
C ASP A 105 -25.77 20.08 -22.98
N ARG A 106 -25.29 19.10 -22.20
CA ARG A 106 -24.51 19.31 -20.96
C ARG A 106 -23.04 18.93 -21.12
N PHE A 107 -22.64 18.44 -22.29
CA PHE A 107 -21.32 17.87 -22.53
C PHE A 107 -20.17 18.80 -22.14
N ARG A 108 -20.26 20.09 -22.50
CA ARG A 108 -19.25 21.08 -22.11
C ARG A 108 -19.18 21.29 -20.59
N PHE A 109 -20.32 21.31 -19.92
CA PHE A 109 -20.37 21.42 -18.46
C PHE A 109 -19.75 20.19 -17.79
N GLU A 110 -20.03 18.99 -18.31
CA GLU A 110 -19.41 17.75 -17.81
C GLU A 110 -17.90 17.72 -18.04
N GLN A 111 -17.42 18.19 -19.19
CA GLN A 111 -15.99 18.35 -19.45
C GLN A 111 -15.34 19.32 -18.45
N GLU A 112 -15.96 20.47 -18.19
CA GLU A 112 -15.45 21.46 -17.23
C GLU A 112 -15.41 20.87 -15.80
N ALA A 113 -16.49 20.22 -15.37
CA ALA A 113 -16.57 19.58 -14.07
C ALA A 113 -15.54 18.46 -13.90
N ALA A 114 -15.33 17.64 -14.93
CA ALA A 114 -14.31 16.58 -14.93
C ALA A 114 -12.89 17.17 -14.82
N ILE A 115 -12.60 18.26 -15.54
CA ILE A 115 -11.30 18.95 -15.47
C ILE A 115 -11.08 19.56 -14.07
N GLU A 116 -12.10 20.17 -13.49
CA GLU A 116 -12.04 20.71 -12.13
C GLU A 116 -11.80 19.59 -11.10
N PHE A 117 -12.51 18.47 -11.22
CA PHE A 117 -12.32 17.29 -10.38
C PHE A 117 -10.88 16.75 -10.48
N ILE A 118 -10.36 16.56 -11.70
CA ILE A 118 -8.98 16.07 -11.92
C ILE A 118 -7.98 16.96 -11.19
N ARG A 119 -8.10 18.28 -11.36
CA ARG A 119 -7.16 19.25 -10.75
C ARG A 119 -7.32 19.38 -9.24
N GLY A 120 -8.52 19.14 -8.71
CA GLY A 120 -8.79 19.21 -7.28
C GLY A 120 -8.40 17.95 -6.50
N VAL A 121 -8.40 16.78 -7.16
CA VAL A 121 -8.20 15.48 -6.50
C VAL A 121 -6.80 14.90 -6.76
N LEU A 122 -6.24 15.09 -7.96
CA LEU A 122 -4.98 14.45 -8.33
C LEU A 122 -3.79 15.24 -7.77
N ARG A 123 -2.98 14.60 -6.91
CA ARG A 123 -1.71 15.16 -6.44
C ARG A 123 -0.58 14.60 -7.30
N GLU A 124 0.01 15.46 -8.14
CA GLU A 124 1.02 15.12 -9.16
C GLU A 124 2.17 14.24 -8.64
N GLU A 125 2.59 14.45 -7.39
CA GLU A 125 3.74 13.74 -6.79
C GLU A 125 3.45 12.28 -6.41
N ARG A 126 2.17 11.89 -6.27
CA ARG A 126 1.81 10.61 -5.63
C ARG A 126 0.67 9.87 -6.31
N ASP A 127 -0.27 10.57 -6.90
CA ASP A 127 -1.48 9.98 -7.45
C ASP A 127 -1.32 9.73 -8.95
N ARG A 128 -2.03 8.72 -9.47
CA ARG A 128 -2.12 8.48 -10.91
C ARG A 128 -3.56 8.21 -11.31
N ALA A 129 -3.94 8.65 -12.50
CA ALA A 129 -5.25 8.38 -13.06
C ALA A 129 -5.18 8.01 -14.53
N PHE A 130 -6.16 7.26 -14.99
CA PHE A 130 -6.40 7.00 -16.40
C PHE A 130 -7.79 7.51 -16.79
N LEU A 131 -7.99 7.80 -18.07
CA LEU A 131 -9.25 8.32 -18.61
C LEU A 131 -9.83 7.35 -19.63
N VAL A 132 -11.07 6.95 -19.42
CA VAL A 132 -11.90 6.18 -20.36
C VAL A 132 -13.09 7.03 -20.77
N SER A 133 -13.39 7.03 -22.07
CA SER A 133 -14.66 7.51 -22.60
C SER A 133 -15.56 6.33 -22.90
N PHE A 134 -16.87 6.47 -22.73
CA PHE A 134 -17.80 5.45 -23.21
C PHE A 134 -19.00 6.05 -23.95
N ASP A 135 -19.41 5.39 -25.02
CA ASP A 135 -20.69 5.61 -25.69
C ASP A 135 -21.37 4.25 -25.97
N THR A 136 -21.28 3.73 -27.18
CA THR A 136 -21.55 2.33 -27.53
C THR A 136 -20.39 1.42 -27.14
N ARG A 137 -19.16 1.95 -27.07
CA ARG A 137 -17.96 1.20 -26.66
C ARG A 137 -17.15 2.01 -25.64
N ALA A 138 -16.39 1.31 -24.81
CA ALA A 138 -15.43 1.93 -23.90
C ALA A 138 -14.07 2.06 -24.60
N GLU A 139 -13.49 3.27 -24.57
CA GLU A 139 -12.20 3.58 -25.18
C GLU A 139 -11.27 4.23 -24.14
N LEU A 140 -10.05 3.71 -24.03
CA LEU A 140 -9.01 4.32 -23.21
C LEU A 140 -8.44 5.53 -23.94
N ILE A 141 -8.58 6.70 -23.34
CA ILE A 141 -8.20 7.99 -23.91
C ILE A 141 -6.81 8.42 -23.44
N VAL A 142 -6.52 8.17 -22.15
CA VAL A 142 -5.22 8.41 -21.51
C VAL A 142 -4.96 7.24 -20.58
N ASP A 143 -3.79 6.61 -20.67
CA ASP A 143 -3.35 5.58 -19.71
C ASP A 143 -2.98 6.22 -18.35
N PHE A 144 -2.55 5.43 -17.37
CA PHE A 144 -2.13 5.94 -16.08
C PHE A 144 -1.05 7.02 -16.19
N THR A 145 -1.42 8.24 -15.82
CA THR A 145 -0.54 9.40 -15.77
C THR A 145 -0.66 10.10 -14.42
N HIS A 146 0.39 10.85 -14.07
CA HIS A 146 0.43 11.75 -12.92
C HIS A 146 0.16 13.21 -13.35
N ASP A 147 0.09 13.48 -14.66
CA ASP A 147 -0.11 14.82 -15.22
C ASP A 147 -1.62 15.16 -15.35
N PRO A 148 -2.17 16.05 -14.50
CA PRO A 148 -3.56 16.47 -14.59
C PRO A 148 -3.87 17.25 -15.88
N GLU A 149 -2.90 17.91 -16.49
CA GLU A 149 -3.10 18.62 -17.76
C GLU A 149 -3.14 17.66 -18.95
N GLU A 150 -2.45 16.52 -18.90
CA GLU A 150 -2.61 15.46 -19.89
C GLU A 150 -4.04 14.90 -19.86
N LEU A 151 -4.56 14.58 -18.68
CA LEU A 151 -5.94 14.15 -18.49
C LEU A 151 -6.93 15.23 -18.93
N ALA A 152 -6.72 16.49 -18.55
CA ALA A 152 -7.58 17.60 -18.93
C ALA A 152 -7.60 17.81 -20.46
N LYS A 153 -6.46 17.67 -21.14
CA LYS A 153 -6.41 17.67 -22.62
C LYS A 153 -7.18 16.48 -23.20
N GLY A 154 -7.07 15.29 -22.59
CA GLY A 154 -7.87 14.11 -22.94
C GLY A 154 -9.37 14.40 -22.88
N VAL A 155 -9.84 14.95 -21.75
CA VAL A 155 -11.25 15.35 -21.55
C VAL A 155 -11.72 16.33 -22.62
N ARG A 156 -10.96 17.41 -22.91
CA ARG A 156 -11.32 18.42 -23.93
C ARG A 156 -11.42 17.87 -25.35
N ARG A 157 -10.69 16.80 -25.66
CA ARG A 157 -10.71 16.13 -26.97
C ARG A 157 -11.95 15.27 -27.17
N LEU A 158 -12.61 14.87 -26.09
CA LEU A 158 -13.86 14.13 -26.19
C LEU A 158 -14.90 14.94 -26.98
N ARG A 159 -15.76 14.21 -27.67
CA ARG A 159 -16.88 14.72 -28.45
C ARG A 159 -18.09 13.89 -28.07
N ALA A 160 -19.25 14.52 -27.95
CA ALA A 160 -20.50 13.77 -27.87
C ALA A 160 -20.64 12.93 -29.16
N GLY A 161 -20.74 11.62 -29.00
CA GLY A 161 -20.58 10.60 -30.02
C GLY A 161 -21.59 9.46 -29.87
N GLY A 162 -22.00 8.94 -31.04
CA GLY A 162 -23.21 8.14 -31.25
C GLY A 162 -24.11 8.81 -32.28
N GLY A 163 -23.61 8.98 -33.50
CA GLY A 163 -24.50 9.23 -34.64
C GLY A 163 -25.24 7.93 -34.94
N THR A 164 -26.57 7.93 -34.80
CA THR A 164 -27.39 6.91 -35.44
C THR A 164 -27.10 6.96 -36.93
N ALA A 165 -26.36 5.98 -37.45
CA ALA A 165 -26.22 5.76 -38.88
C ALA A 165 -27.49 5.08 -39.39
N LEU A 166 -28.60 5.83 -39.48
CA LEU A 166 -29.90 5.52 -40.12
C LEU A 166 -30.78 6.75 -39.84
N TYR A 167 -31.20 7.58 -40.81
CA TYR A 167 -31.63 7.38 -42.20
C TYR A 167 -31.13 8.50 -43.11
#